data_AF-A0A0F7SEF2-F1
#
_entry.id   AF-A0A0F7SEF2-F1
#
_cell.length_a   1.000
_cell.length_b   1.000
_cell.length_c   1.000
_cell.angle_alpha   90.00
_cell.angle_beta   90.00
_cell.angle_gamma   90.00
#
_symmetry.space_group_name_H-M   'P 1'
#
loop_
_entity.id
_entity.type
_entity.pdbx_description
1 polymer ?
#
loop_
_entity_poly.entity_id
_entity_poly.type
_entity_poly.pdbx_seq_one_letter_code
_entity_poly.pdbx_strand_id
1 'polypeptide(L)'
;MPTSPLPAFRSTLPSLSAPSLSSSSSPSSSVHPLVRKLLFPQLDPASPIPPIFSDAHLKELNNELYLFIALALRGYINPWYAKITPRDRDFLPRVTQVLVHVLCILPSRLSTRDTIVPFLLIHLPTVLTEHWRTTRVSLSLAQLHPPLSVEVFYHRIHPHVGISIGHSADKDGDDLINPVYWTCLAEGILKILLPAGDSGSELETVILREVLGRVVLGAVGRKFVQSSFWWSIGLGLLGTNNRPSGSEENESSQHFDQSLDASSHSRPSLWQALLNGLLLVLGIVQSIFVFGRNTFQALKTLRNLMSTCPPGRNRDLMVDHGWVLGPWVECVGLLLGLNDTLVGRVLWIWIEGLARLVCVLGGDRLIPHLLSIQLSSPELPTMLVIKLRSILFSNQGYPGPPVPDLSAEEQTALQVLLERVLEEKTPSSSSECSPIHELLVPLENDRLNAHLLLSIIDCFVLGVFPELGVGANEK
;
A
#
# COMPACT_ATOMS: atom_id res chain seq x y z
N MET A 1 -31.86 50.99 -75.93
CA MET A 1 -30.54 51.64 -76.03
C MET A 1 -30.18 52.19 -74.65
N PRO A 2 -28.93 52.12 -74.19
CA PRO A 2 -27.86 51.16 -74.52
C PRO A 2 -27.23 50.55 -73.23
N THR A 3 -26.94 49.24 -73.22
CA THR A 3 -25.61 48.60 -73.33
C THR A 3 -24.86 48.37 -72.01
N SER A 4 -24.69 47.08 -71.71
CA SER A 4 -23.68 46.44 -70.85
C SER A 4 -22.25 46.95 -71.11
N PRO A 5 -21.30 46.70 -70.19
CA PRO A 5 -20.53 45.45 -70.30
C PRO A 5 -20.17 44.75 -68.98
N LEU A 6 -20.06 43.43 -69.06
CA LEU A 6 -19.28 42.50 -68.20
C LEU A 6 -17.82 42.43 -68.73
N PRO A 7 -16.86 41.67 -68.14
CA PRO A 7 -16.61 41.23 -66.76
C PRO A 7 -15.11 41.36 -66.34
N ALA A 8 -14.76 41.04 -65.09
CA ALA A 8 -13.45 40.43 -64.78
C ALA A 8 -13.53 39.56 -63.52
N PHE A 9 -13.24 38.26 -63.70
CA PHE A 9 -13.08 37.26 -62.65
C PHE A 9 -11.84 37.56 -61.78
N ARG A 10 -11.97 37.48 -60.45
CA ARG A 10 -10.84 37.19 -59.57
C ARG A 10 -11.25 36.21 -58.48
N SER A 11 -10.65 35.03 -58.56
CA SER A 11 -10.66 33.96 -57.58
C SER A 11 -9.97 34.41 -56.29
N THR A 12 -10.68 34.32 -55.16
CA THR A 12 -10.05 34.35 -53.83
C THR A 12 -10.45 33.08 -53.08
N LEU A 13 -9.52 32.13 -53.10
CA LEU A 13 -9.47 30.98 -52.20
C LEU A 13 -9.49 31.47 -50.74
N PRO A 14 -10.21 30.82 -49.82
CA PRO A 14 -10.07 31.09 -48.40
C PRO A 14 -8.70 30.61 -47.92
N SER A 15 -7.90 31.51 -47.37
CA SER A 15 -6.64 31.19 -46.71
C SER A 15 -6.91 30.31 -45.49
N LEU A 16 -6.31 29.12 -45.47
CA LEU A 16 -6.19 28.27 -44.28
C LEU A 16 -5.56 29.08 -43.14
N SER A 17 -6.40 29.48 -42.19
CA SER A 17 -5.96 30.03 -40.91
C SER A 17 -5.70 28.83 -40.01
N ALA A 18 -4.43 28.47 -39.85
CA ALA A 18 -4.00 27.47 -38.90
C ALA A 18 -4.51 27.83 -37.50
N PRO A 19 -5.05 26.87 -36.72
CA PRO A 19 -5.40 27.14 -35.33
C PRO A 19 -4.11 27.45 -34.58
N SER A 20 -4.02 28.68 -34.07
CA SER A 20 -3.02 29.09 -33.10
C SER A 20 -3.10 28.13 -31.91
N LEU A 21 -2.09 27.27 -31.80
CA LEU A 21 -1.81 26.52 -30.59
C LEU A 21 -1.79 27.52 -29.43
N SER A 22 -2.83 27.46 -28.60
CA SER A 22 -2.84 28.13 -27.31
C SER A 22 -1.62 27.65 -26.55
N SER A 23 -0.68 28.56 -26.37
CA SER A 23 0.55 28.48 -25.60
C SER A 23 0.31 27.83 -24.25
N SER A 24 0.60 26.53 -24.17
CA SER A 24 0.92 25.86 -22.93
C SER A 24 2.34 26.26 -22.53
N SER A 25 2.47 27.24 -21.64
CA SER A 25 3.72 27.53 -20.92
C SER A 25 3.46 28.22 -19.58
N SER A 26 3.20 27.39 -18.54
CA SER A 26 3.83 27.30 -17.19
C SER A 26 4.17 28.56 -16.35
N PRO A 27 4.42 28.52 -15.00
CA PRO A 27 4.48 27.39 -14.04
C PRO A 27 3.84 27.62 -12.62
N SER A 28 3.60 26.53 -11.87
CA SER A 28 3.55 26.42 -10.38
C SER A 28 2.38 27.03 -9.55
N SER A 29 1.74 26.18 -8.74
CA SER A 29 1.06 26.49 -7.45
C SER A 29 -0.40 27.00 -7.39
N SER A 30 -1.26 26.75 -8.38
CA SER A 30 -2.70 27.02 -8.17
C SER A 30 -3.32 25.95 -7.27
N VAL A 31 -3.39 26.23 -5.96
CA VAL A 31 -4.22 25.46 -5.03
C VAL A 31 -5.64 25.38 -5.61
N HIS A 32 -6.21 24.17 -5.62
CA HIS A 32 -7.48 23.89 -6.28
C HIS A 32 -8.56 24.90 -5.84
N PRO A 33 -9.30 25.55 -6.76
CA PRO A 33 -10.20 26.66 -6.43
C PRO A 33 -11.30 26.29 -5.41
N LEU A 34 -11.66 25.00 -5.37
CA LEU A 34 -12.54 24.42 -4.37
C LEU A 34 -12.01 24.58 -2.93
N VAL A 35 -10.73 24.33 -2.70
CA VAL A 35 -10.10 24.42 -1.37
C VAL A 35 -10.25 25.83 -0.83
N ARG A 36 -9.90 26.82 -1.66
CA ARG A 36 -10.00 28.23 -1.28
C ARG A 36 -11.44 28.64 -0.97
N LYS A 37 -12.38 28.27 -1.85
CA LYS A 37 -13.79 28.63 -1.71
C LYS A 37 -14.46 27.99 -0.47
N LEU A 38 -14.07 26.75 -0.15
CA LEU A 38 -14.74 25.96 0.89
C LEU A 38 -14.10 26.14 2.27
N LEU A 39 -12.77 26.12 2.35
CA LEU A 39 -12.04 26.10 3.62
C LEU A 39 -11.58 27.50 4.05
N PHE A 40 -11.37 28.41 3.09
CA PHE A 40 -10.84 29.76 3.35
C PHE A 40 -11.70 30.85 2.69
N PRO A 41 -13.03 30.90 2.94
CA PRO A 41 -13.93 31.85 2.28
C PRO A 41 -13.64 33.31 2.63
N GLN A 42 -12.98 33.56 3.77
CA GLN A 42 -12.65 34.89 4.28
C GLN A 42 -11.27 35.40 3.82
N LEU A 43 -10.50 34.58 3.10
CA LEU A 43 -9.11 34.88 2.74
C LEU A 43 -9.03 35.56 1.36
N ASP A 44 -8.46 36.76 1.30
CA ASP A 44 -8.32 37.58 0.07
C ASP A 44 -7.74 36.77 -1.10
N PRO A 45 -8.28 36.83 -2.34
CA PRO A 45 -7.92 35.92 -3.43
C PRO A 45 -6.43 35.89 -3.81
N ALA A 46 -5.68 36.97 -3.50
CA ALA A 46 -4.26 37.10 -3.79
C ALA A 46 -3.34 36.61 -2.66
N SER A 47 -3.85 36.32 -1.45
CA SER A 47 -3.02 35.91 -0.32
C SER A 47 -2.74 34.39 -0.31
N PRO A 48 -1.55 33.95 0.13
CA PRO A 48 -1.21 32.54 0.21
C PRO A 48 -2.04 31.83 1.29
N ILE A 49 -2.38 30.57 1.04
CA ILE A 49 -3.07 29.71 2.03
C ILE A 49 -2.06 29.34 3.12
N PRO A 50 -2.44 29.40 4.42
CA PRO A 50 -1.56 28.99 5.51
C PRO A 50 -1.16 27.52 5.36
N PRO A 51 0.15 27.18 5.36
CA PRO A 51 0.58 25.79 5.23
C PRO A 51 0.29 24.99 6.51
N ILE A 52 -0.03 23.70 6.38
CA ILE A 52 -0.16 22.77 7.53
C ILE A 52 1.24 22.53 8.11
N PHE A 53 2.19 22.19 7.24
CA PHE A 53 3.61 22.04 7.57
C PHE A 53 4.43 23.18 6.95
N SER A 54 5.25 23.86 7.74
CA SER A 54 6.00 25.05 7.31
C SER A 54 7.15 24.76 6.33
N ASP A 55 7.54 23.49 6.14
CA ASP A 55 8.66 23.10 5.27
C ASP A 55 8.29 23.26 3.78
N ALA A 56 9.21 23.86 3.01
CA ALA A 56 9.07 24.05 1.57
C ALA A 56 8.97 22.73 0.79
N HIS A 57 9.65 21.67 1.27
CA HIS A 57 9.61 20.34 0.66
C HIS A 57 8.24 19.64 0.83
N LEU A 58 7.41 20.10 1.77
CA LEU A 58 6.07 19.56 2.05
C LEU A 58 4.95 20.35 1.38
N LYS A 59 5.27 21.29 0.47
CA LYS A 59 4.27 22.10 -0.23
C LYS A 59 3.26 21.24 -1.01
N GLU A 60 3.73 20.17 -1.65
CA GLU A 60 2.86 19.26 -2.40
C GLU A 60 1.92 18.48 -1.46
N LEU A 61 2.46 17.94 -0.36
CA LEU A 61 1.69 17.28 0.68
C LEU A 61 0.61 18.20 1.28
N ASN A 62 0.96 19.46 1.57
CA ASN A 62 0.01 20.46 2.09
C ASN A 62 -1.18 20.66 1.13
N ASN A 63 -0.91 20.76 -0.18
CA ASN A 63 -1.96 20.95 -1.19
C ASN A 63 -2.89 19.74 -1.27
N GLU A 64 -2.32 18.53 -1.27
CA GLU A 64 -3.09 17.28 -1.33
C GLU A 64 -3.91 17.05 -0.05
N LEU A 65 -3.37 17.36 1.13
CA LEU A 65 -4.11 17.28 2.40
C LEU A 65 -5.28 18.27 2.43
N TYR A 66 -5.08 19.51 2.02
CA TYR A 66 -6.19 20.46 1.95
C TYR A 66 -7.26 20.06 0.93
N LEU A 67 -6.85 19.52 -0.22
CA LEU A 67 -7.79 18.99 -1.20
C LEU A 67 -8.58 17.81 -0.63
N PHE A 68 -7.92 16.90 0.07
CA PHE A 68 -8.54 15.78 0.75
C PHE A 68 -9.57 16.24 1.79
N ILE A 69 -9.20 17.17 2.68
CA ILE A 69 -10.11 17.76 3.67
C ILE A 69 -11.31 18.40 2.97
N ALA A 70 -11.07 19.18 1.91
CA ALA A 70 -12.16 19.88 1.23
C ALA A 70 -13.15 18.91 0.57
N LEU A 71 -12.67 17.80 -0.01
CA LEU A 71 -13.53 16.77 -0.56
C LEU A 71 -14.31 16.02 0.54
N ALA A 72 -13.66 15.66 1.65
CA ALA A 72 -14.30 15.00 2.78
C ALA A 72 -15.41 15.85 3.40
N LEU A 73 -15.12 17.12 3.72
CA LEU A 73 -16.10 18.03 4.31
C LEU A 73 -17.22 18.38 3.34
N ARG A 74 -16.89 18.65 2.06
CA ARG A 74 -17.92 18.87 1.04
C ARG A 74 -18.84 17.67 0.91
N GLY A 75 -18.30 16.47 0.98
CA GLY A 75 -19.08 15.27 0.74
C GLY A 75 -19.93 14.82 1.90
N TYR A 76 -19.43 15.02 3.12
CA TYR A 76 -20.12 14.58 4.33
C TYR A 76 -21.02 15.64 4.95
N ILE A 77 -20.57 16.90 4.99
CA ILE A 77 -21.25 17.96 5.76
C ILE A 77 -22.26 18.71 4.89
N ASN A 78 -21.85 19.17 3.70
CA ASN A 78 -22.71 20.04 2.87
C ASN A 78 -24.08 19.44 2.50
N PRO A 79 -24.25 18.13 2.23
CA PRO A 79 -25.54 17.58 1.83
C PRO A 79 -26.67 17.76 2.84
N TRP A 80 -26.35 17.86 4.13
CA TRP A 80 -27.32 18.07 5.20
C TRP A 80 -27.18 19.47 5.83
N TYR A 81 -25.96 19.97 6.06
CA TYR A 81 -25.75 21.23 6.75
C TYR A 81 -26.26 22.44 5.96
N ALA A 82 -26.06 22.43 4.63
CA ALA A 82 -26.55 23.51 3.76
C ALA A 82 -28.09 23.59 3.72
N LYS A 83 -28.79 22.51 4.07
CA LYS A 83 -30.27 22.49 4.18
C LYS A 83 -30.75 23.13 5.48
N ILE A 84 -29.96 23.02 6.55
CA ILE A 84 -30.28 23.57 7.86
C ILE A 84 -29.94 25.06 7.90
N THR A 85 -28.70 25.41 7.52
CA THR A 85 -28.18 26.78 7.58
C THR A 85 -27.51 27.20 6.26
N PRO A 86 -28.27 27.60 5.24
CA PRO A 86 -27.74 27.89 3.89
C PRO A 86 -26.75 29.07 3.83
N ARG A 87 -26.74 29.94 4.84
CA ARG A 87 -25.93 31.17 4.87
C ARG A 87 -24.68 31.08 5.75
N ASP A 88 -24.53 30.03 6.55
CA ASP A 88 -23.34 29.86 7.38
C ASP A 88 -22.18 29.35 6.53
N ARG A 89 -21.13 30.18 6.44
CA ARG A 89 -19.88 29.86 5.74
C ARG A 89 -18.69 29.71 6.68
N ASP A 90 -18.91 29.87 7.99
CA ASP A 90 -17.87 29.87 9.00
C ASP A 90 -17.73 28.50 9.67
N PHE A 91 -18.73 27.64 9.54
CA PHE A 91 -18.70 26.29 10.10
C PHE A 91 -17.58 25.41 9.51
N LEU A 92 -17.48 25.29 8.17
CA LEU A 92 -16.43 24.47 7.54
C LEU A 92 -15.00 24.96 7.82
N PRO A 93 -14.70 26.27 7.76
CA PRO A 93 -13.41 26.81 8.19
C PRO A 93 -13.04 26.43 9.62
N ARG A 94 -13.99 26.47 10.56
CA ARG A 94 -13.75 26.05 11.95
C ARG A 94 -13.40 24.56 12.06
N VAL A 95 -14.18 23.69 11.43
CA VAL A 95 -13.87 22.25 11.38
C VAL A 95 -12.50 22.00 10.74
N THR A 96 -12.14 22.79 9.72
CA THR A 96 -10.83 22.72 9.06
C THR A 96 -9.69 23.08 10.01
N GLN A 97 -9.84 24.13 10.82
CA GLN A 97 -8.81 24.53 11.79
C GLN A 97 -8.51 23.39 12.77
N VAL A 98 -9.55 22.71 13.26
CA VAL A 98 -9.37 21.56 14.16
C VAL A 98 -8.71 20.38 13.44
N LEU A 99 -9.10 20.07 12.19
CA LEU A 99 -8.42 19.04 11.39
C LEU A 99 -6.94 19.36 11.14
N VAL A 100 -6.62 20.62 10.83
CA VAL A 100 -5.24 21.08 10.65
C VAL A 100 -4.45 20.89 11.94
N HIS A 101 -5.03 21.23 13.10
CA HIS A 101 -4.40 20.98 14.39
C HIS A 101 -4.10 19.49 14.62
N VAL A 102 -5.07 18.60 14.36
CA VAL A 102 -4.90 17.14 14.44
C VAL A 102 -3.78 16.66 13.52
N LEU A 103 -3.74 17.14 12.27
CA LEU A 103 -2.72 16.79 11.28
C LEU A 103 -1.33 17.32 11.64
N CYS A 104 -1.23 18.44 12.35
CA CYS A 104 0.06 18.96 12.85
C CYS A 104 0.62 18.11 13.99
N ILE A 105 -0.23 17.52 14.84
CA ILE A 105 0.21 16.71 15.98
C ILE A 105 0.58 15.29 15.54
N LEU A 106 -0.15 14.72 14.58
CA LEU A 106 0.00 13.31 14.17
C LEU A 106 1.46 12.91 13.80
N PRO A 107 2.23 13.70 13.03
CA PRO A 107 3.63 13.36 12.72
C PRO A 107 4.52 13.30 13.95
N SER A 108 4.30 14.17 14.94
CA SER A 108 5.09 14.16 16.18
C SER A 108 4.83 12.87 16.97
N ARG A 109 3.59 12.37 16.98
CA ARG A 109 3.24 11.07 17.58
C ARG A 109 3.90 9.91 16.85
N LEU A 110 3.82 9.88 15.53
CA LEU A 110 4.43 8.84 14.69
C LEU A 110 5.96 8.82 14.81
N SER A 111 6.60 9.99 14.90
CA SER A 111 8.06 10.13 15.00
C SER A 111 8.59 9.84 16.41
N THR A 112 7.90 10.29 17.47
CA THR A 112 8.37 10.11 18.85
C THR A 112 8.52 8.63 19.21
N ARG A 113 7.61 7.80 18.72
CA ARG A 113 7.52 6.38 19.08
C ARG A 113 8.21 5.44 18.10
N ASP A 114 8.70 5.94 16.96
CA ASP A 114 9.27 5.14 15.87
C ASP A 114 8.39 3.93 15.49
N THR A 115 7.06 4.02 15.63
CA THR A 115 6.12 2.87 15.59
C THR A 115 6.08 2.13 14.25
N ILE A 116 6.29 2.85 13.14
CA ILE A 116 6.06 2.32 11.79
C ILE A 116 7.05 1.19 11.46
N VAL A 117 8.32 1.32 11.85
CA VAL A 117 9.36 0.32 11.57
C VAL A 117 9.09 -1.02 12.31
N PRO A 118 8.88 -1.03 13.64
CA PRO A 118 8.37 -2.18 14.39
C PRO A 118 7.12 -2.79 13.78
N PHE A 119 6.16 -1.97 13.41
CA PHE A 119 4.90 -2.43 12.84
C PHE A 119 5.13 -3.20 11.54
N LEU A 120 5.92 -2.65 10.61
CA LEU A 120 6.18 -3.30 9.32
C LEU A 120 7.05 -4.56 9.43
N LEU A 121 8.04 -4.56 10.33
CA LEU A 121 9.01 -5.66 10.43
C LEU A 121 8.53 -6.80 11.33
N ILE A 122 7.69 -6.50 12.32
CA ILE A 122 7.28 -7.45 13.35
C ILE A 122 5.78 -7.66 13.35
N HIS A 123 5.02 -6.62 13.65
CA HIS A 123 3.60 -6.81 13.93
C HIS A 123 2.78 -7.21 12.71
N LEU A 124 3.04 -6.59 11.56
CA LEU A 124 2.37 -6.90 10.31
C LEU A 124 2.56 -8.36 9.90
N PRO A 125 3.79 -8.90 9.75
CA PRO A 125 3.96 -10.31 9.41
C PRO A 125 3.44 -11.26 10.50
N THR A 126 3.44 -10.88 11.79
CA THR A 126 2.82 -11.70 12.84
C THR A 126 1.31 -11.78 12.69
N VAL A 127 0.62 -10.65 12.48
CA VAL A 127 -0.84 -10.61 12.25
C VAL A 127 -1.21 -11.39 11.00
N LEU A 128 -0.43 -11.22 9.94
CA LEU A 128 -0.57 -11.98 8.70
C LEU A 128 -0.44 -13.48 8.97
N THR A 129 0.66 -13.92 9.57
CA THR A 129 0.91 -15.33 9.90
C THR A 129 -0.26 -15.94 10.68
N GLU A 130 -0.77 -15.22 11.68
CA GLU A 130 -1.88 -15.69 12.50
C GLU A 130 -3.18 -15.76 11.70
N HIS A 131 -3.43 -14.79 10.82
CA HIS A 131 -4.58 -14.84 9.93
C HIS A 131 -4.55 -16.07 9.02
N TRP A 132 -3.45 -16.32 8.32
CA TRP A 132 -3.32 -17.48 7.43
C TRP A 132 -3.47 -18.81 8.20
N ARG A 133 -2.84 -18.92 9.38
CA ARG A 133 -2.95 -20.10 10.25
C ARG A 133 -4.41 -20.34 10.67
N THR A 134 -5.08 -19.30 11.13
CA THR A 134 -6.48 -19.37 11.55
C THR A 134 -7.39 -19.75 10.40
N THR A 135 -7.17 -19.21 9.21
CA THR A 135 -7.97 -19.53 8.03
C THR A 135 -7.83 -21.01 7.65
N ARG A 136 -6.61 -21.56 7.64
CA ARG A 136 -6.38 -23.00 7.36
C ARG A 136 -7.08 -23.90 8.38
N VAL A 137 -7.01 -23.57 9.66
CA VAL A 137 -7.70 -24.31 10.72
C VAL A 137 -9.22 -24.21 10.54
N SER A 138 -9.73 -23.02 10.25
CA SER A 138 -11.17 -22.77 10.07
C SER A 138 -11.73 -23.51 8.85
N LEU A 139 -10.97 -23.56 7.75
CA LEU A 139 -11.31 -24.35 6.56
C LEU A 139 -11.39 -25.84 6.89
N SER A 140 -10.39 -26.35 7.62
CA SER A 140 -10.35 -27.75 8.05
C SER A 140 -11.56 -28.10 8.94
N LEU A 141 -11.93 -27.21 9.87
CA LEU A 141 -13.10 -27.39 10.75
C LEU A 141 -14.42 -27.31 9.99
N ALA A 142 -14.55 -26.40 9.01
CA ALA A 142 -15.73 -26.29 8.17
C ALA A 142 -15.96 -27.54 7.32
N GLN A 143 -14.89 -28.17 6.82
CA GLN A 143 -14.96 -29.46 6.11
C GLN A 143 -15.47 -30.58 7.02
N LEU A 144 -15.05 -30.61 8.29
CA LEU A 144 -15.51 -31.59 9.28
C LEU A 144 -16.93 -31.30 9.79
N HIS A 145 -17.38 -30.05 9.73
CA HIS A 145 -18.70 -29.60 10.16
C HIS A 145 -19.38 -28.74 9.09
N PRO A 146 -19.86 -29.35 7.99
CA PRO A 146 -20.45 -28.65 6.84
C PRO A 146 -21.61 -27.66 7.12
N PRO A 147 -22.48 -27.83 8.14
CA PRO A 147 -23.57 -26.86 8.36
C PRO A 147 -23.09 -25.47 8.82
N LEU A 148 -21.83 -25.32 9.22
CA LEU A 148 -21.26 -24.05 9.66
C LEU A 148 -20.25 -23.54 8.63
N SER A 149 -20.33 -22.25 8.29
CA SER A 149 -19.38 -21.61 7.38
C SER A 149 -18.01 -21.42 8.04
N VAL A 150 -16.97 -21.29 7.21
CA VAL A 150 -15.58 -21.01 7.63
C VAL A 150 -15.51 -19.75 8.50
N GLU A 151 -16.30 -18.73 8.16
CA GLU A 151 -16.38 -17.44 8.85
C GLU A 151 -16.82 -17.59 10.32
N VAL A 152 -17.76 -18.50 10.59
CA VAL A 152 -18.24 -18.77 11.95
C VAL A 152 -17.14 -19.41 12.78
N PHE A 153 -16.36 -20.33 12.22
CA PHE A 153 -15.22 -20.93 12.92
C PHE A 153 -14.11 -19.91 13.14
N TYR A 154 -13.77 -19.13 12.12
CA TYR A 154 -12.73 -18.12 12.22
C TYR A 154 -13.01 -17.13 13.35
N HIS A 155 -14.23 -16.59 13.40
CA HIS A 155 -14.62 -15.64 14.44
C HIS A 155 -14.75 -16.25 15.83
N ARG A 156 -15.03 -17.55 15.94
CA ARG A 156 -14.98 -18.25 17.23
C ARG A 156 -13.55 -18.37 17.75
N ILE A 157 -12.57 -18.53 16.86
CA ILE A 157 -11.15 -18.56 17.23
C ILE A 157 -10.66 -17.13 17.54
N HIS A 158 -11.03 -16.15 16.70
CA HIS A 158 -10.63 -14.75 16.81
C HIS A 158 -11.84 -13.81 16.85
N PRO A 159 -12.54 -13.72 18.00
CA PRO A 159 -13.68 -12.82 18.13
C PRO A 159 -13.23 -11.37 18.10
N HIS A 160 -13.98 -10.52 17.39
CA HIS A 160 -13.65 -9.11 17.26
C HIS A 160 -14.90 -8.23 17.40
N VAL A 161 -14.81 -7.17 18.21
CA VAL A 161 -15.95 -6.29 18.57
C VAL A 161 -16.54 -5.56 17.36
N GLY A 162 -15.68 -5.20 16.40
CA GLY A 162 -16.09 -4.55 15.16
C GLY A 162 -16.79 -5.48 14.15
N ILE A 163 -16.92 -6.78 14.42
CA ILE A 163 -17.50 -7.76 13.50
C ILE A 163 -18.71 -8.42 14.14
N SER A 164 -19.82 -8.46 13.42
CA SER A 164 -21.05 -9.13 13.85
C SER A 164 -21.33 -10.32 12.95
N ILE A 165 -21.49 -11.50 13.56
CA ILE A 165 -21.82 -12.75 12.84
C ILE A 165 -23.25 -13.18 13.19
N GLY A 166 -24.13 -13.26 12.19
CA GLY A 166 -25.49 -13.78 12.35
C GLY A 166 -26.53 -13.14 11.42
N HIS A 167 -27.78 -13.62 11.52
CA HIS A 167 -28.96 -13.19 10.72
C HIS A 167 -29.33 -11.70 10.83
N SER A 168 -28.68 -10.93 11.69
CA SER A 168 -28.80 -9.47 11.74
C SER A 168 -28.01 -8.76 10.64
N ALA A 169 -27.02 -9.43 10.01
CA ALA A 169 -26.29 -8.90 8.86
C ALA A 169 -27.15 -8.89 7.57
N ASP A 170 -28.30 -9.58 7.59
CA ASP A 170 -29.15 -9.82 6.41
C ASP A 170 -30.18 -8.70 6.18
N LYS A 171 -30.28 -7.71 7.08
CA LYS A 171 -31.26 -6.61 6.99
C LYS A 171 -30.67 -5.25 6.58
N ASP A 172 -29.37 -5.02 6.79
CA ASP A 172 -28.64 -3.80 6.42
C ASP A 172 -27.35 -4.18 5.66
N GLY A 173 -27.50 -4.95 4.59
CA GLY A 173 -26.50 -5.83 3.99
C GLY A 173 -25.29 -5.25 3.26
N ASP A 174 -24.66 -4.16 3.71
CA ASP A 174 -23.46 -3.60 3.04
C ASP A 174 -22.19 -3.48 3.92
N ASP A 175 -22.31 -3.33 5.24
CA ASP A 175 -21.13 -3.07 6.08
C ASP A 175 -20.71 -4.34 6.87
N LEU A 176 -19.71 -5.05 6.33
CA LEU A 176 -19.05 -6.20 6.98
C LEU A 176 -18.44 -5.86 8.36
N ILE A 177 -18.15 -4.59 8.59
CA ILE A 177 -17.59 -4.05 9.83
C ILE A 177 -18.59 -3.07 10.41
N ASN A 178 -18.92 -3.22 11.70
CA ASN A 178 -19.87 -2.37 12.40
C ASN A 178 -19.41 -0.89 12.34
N PRO A 179 -20.21 0.03 11.79
CA PRO A 179 -19.83 1.44 11.67
C PRO A 179 -19.59 2.12 13.02
N VAL A 180 -20.19 1.61 14.10
CA VAL A 180 -19.97 2.10 15.46
C VAL A 180 -18.51 1.93 15.87
N TYR A 181 -17.88 0.82 15.51
CA TYR A 181 -16.47 0.58 15.82
C TYR A 181 -15.58 1.69 15.23
N TRP A 182 -15.79 2.06 13.97
CA TRP A 182 -15.01 3.15 13.34
C TRP A 182 -15.19 4.49 14.05
N THR A 183 -16.42 4.81 14.45
CA THR A 183 -16.69 6.05 15.18
C THR A 183 -16.10 6.03 16.59
N CYS A 184 -16.11 4.90 17.28
CA CYS A 184 -15.48 4.75 18.60
C CYS A 184 -13.95 4.86 18.51
N LEU A 185 -13.34 4.23 17.49
CA LEU A 185 -11.91 4.34 17.22
C LEU A 185 -11.51 5.79 16.92
N ALA A 186 -12.27 6.46 16.05
CA ALA A 186 -12.07 7.87 15.75
C ALA A 186 -12.20 8.76 17.00
N GLU A 187 -13.19 8.49 17.86
CA GLU A 187 -13.37 9.23 19.11
C GLU A 187 -12.19 9.06 20.06
N GLY A 188 -11.69 7.84 20.23
CA GLY A 188 -10.51 7.55 21.04
C GLY A 188 -9.26 8.29 20.53
N ILE A 189 -9.00 8.22 19.23
CA ILE A 189 -7.87 8.93 18.59
C ILE A 189 -8.01 10.45 18.78
N LEU A 190 -9.20 11.00 18.54
CA LEU A 190 -9.45 12.44 18.69
C LEU A 190 -9.27 12.91 20.13
N LYS A 191 -9.71 12.14 21.14
CA LYS A 191 -9.49 12.49 22.56
C LYS A 191 -8.01 12.59 22.93
N ILE A 192 -7.13 11.83 22.27
CA ILE A 192 -5.70 11.86 22.52
C ILE A 192 -5.01 13.00 21.75
N LEU A 193 -5.50 13.29 20.55
CA LEU A 193 -4.93 14.33 19.66
C LEU A 193 -5.47 15.74 19.95
N LEU A 194 -6.66 15.86 20.55
CA LEU A 194 -7.29 17.11 20.94
C LEU A 194 -7.30 17.22 22.48
N PRO A 195 -6.43 18.03 23.09
CA PRO A 195 -6.50 18.30 24.53
C PRO A 195 -7.86 18.86 24.95
N ALA A 196 -8.27 18.61 26.19
CA ALA A 196 -9.54 19.08 26.75
C ALA A 196 -9.77 20.60 26.69
N GLY A 197 -8.71 21.41 26.49
CA GLY A 197 -8.77 22.86 26.34
C GLY A 197 -8.89 23.38 24.90
N ASP A 198 -8.53 22.58 23.89
CA ASP A 198 -8.50 22.98 22.46
C ASP A 198 -9.73 22.50 21.68
N SER A 199 -10.66 21.80 22.35
CA SER A 199 -11.95 21.43 21.77
C SER A 199 -12.89 22.64 21.81
N GLY A 200 -12.86 23.46 20.75
CA GLY A 200 -13.65 24.69 20.68
C GLY A 200 -15.15 24.48 20.95
N SER A 201 -15.75 23.42 20.40
CA SER A 201 -17.13 23.03 20.70
C SER A 201 -17.35 21.51 20.62
N GLU A 202 -18.21 20.97 21.48
CA GLU A 202 -18.61 19.56 21.48
C GLU A 202 -19.16 19.12 20.11
N LEU A 203 -19.85 20.02 19.42
CA LEU A 203 -20.40 19.81 18.08
C LEU A 203 -19.29 19.55 17.05
N GLU A 204 -18.21 20.34 17.06
CA GLU A 204 -17.07 20.14 16.15
C GLU A 204 -16.42 18.78 16.41
N THR A 205 -16.21 18.39 17.66
CA THR A 205 -15.64 17.08 18.01
C THR A 205 -16.51 15.93 17.56
N VAL A 206 -17.83 16.01 17.73
CA VAL A 206 -18.78 15.01 17.23
C VAL A 206 -18.73 14.91 15.71
N ILE A 207 -18.71 16.05 15.00
CA ILE A 207 -18.66 16.06 13.54
C ILE A 207 -17.32 15.52 13.02
N LEU A 208 -16.22 15.83 13.69
CA LEU A 208 -14.89 15.29 13.37
C LEU A 208 -14.83 13.78 13.61
N ARG A 209 -15.40 13.29 14.70
CA ARG A 209 -15.54 11.84 14.96
C ARG A 209 -16.26 11.17 13.81
N GLU A 210 -17.37 11.76 13.36
CA GLU A 210 -18.17 11.22 12.27
C GLU A 210 -17.45 11.27 10.92
N VAL A 211 -16.76 12.38 10.61
CA VAL A 211 -15.96 12.50 9.38
C VAL A 211 -14.81 11.50 9.39
N LEU A 212 -14.01 11.45 10.46
CA LEU A 212 -12.89 10.53 10.58
C LEU A 212 -13.36 9.07 10.58
N GLY A 213 -14.38 8.75 11.38
CA GLY A 213 -14.91 7.39 11.50
C GLY A 213 -15.60 6.89 10.24
N ARG A 214 -16.53 7.64 9.66
CA ARG A 214 -17.37 7.14 8.56
C ARG A 214 -16.83 7.44 7.17
N VAL A 215 -16.24 8.63 6.98
CA VAL A 215 -15.76 9.07 5.66
C VAL A 215 -14.36 8.58 5.38
N VAL A 216 -13.48 8.61 6.39
CA VAL A 216 -12.09 8.20 6.23
C VAL A 216 -11.94 6.73 6.58
N LEU A 217 -12.06 6.36 7.86
CA LEU A 217 -11.79 5.01 8.33
C LEU A 217 -12.75 3.98 7.73
N GLY A 218 -14.06 4.25 7.74
CA GLY A 218 -15.06 3.32 7.18
C GLY A 218 -14.91 3.12 5.68
N ALA A 219 -14.60 4.17 4.92
CA ALA A 219 -14.43 4.05 3.47
C ALA A 219 -13.10 3.38 3.08
N VAL A 220 -12.03 3.65 3.82
CA VAL A 220 -10.77 2.87 3.69
C VAL A 220 -11.04 1.42 4.04
N GLY A 221 -11.73 1.17 5.15
CA GLY A 221 -12.01 -0.17 5.63
C GLY A 221 -12.75 -1.02 4.60
N ARG A 222 -13.82 -0.49 3.99
CA ARG A 222 -14.55 -1.18 2.91
C ARG A 222 -13.64 -1.61 1.74
N LYS A 223 -12.65 -0.80 1.37
CA LYS A 223 -11.73 -1.13 0.27
C LYS A 223 -10.70 -2.19 0.63
N PHE A 224 -10.19 -2.19 1.86
CA PHE A 224 -9.24 -3.21 2.32
C PHE A 224 -9.91 -4.56 2.59
N VAL A 225 -11.22 -4.57 2.85
CA VAL A 225 -12.01 -5.78 3.03
C VAL A 225 -12.18 -6.55 1.72
N GLN A 226 -12.20 -5.86 0.57
CA GLN A 226 -12.39 -6.46 -0.74
C GLN A 226 -11.19 -7.32 -1.15
N SER A 227 -11.43 -8.57 -1.54
CA SER A 227 -10.41 -9.48 -2.11
C SER A 227 -9.62 -8.87 -3.29
N SER A 228 -10.30 -8.16 -4.19
CA SER A 228 -9.69 -7.51 -5.37
C SER A 228 -8.60 -6.48 -5.03
N PHE A 229 -8.66 -5.86 -3.85
CA PHE A 229 -7.63 -4.96 -3.38
C PHE A 229 -6.32 -5.71 -3.14
N TRP A 230 -6.39 -6.89 -2.52
CA TRP A 230 -5.22 -7.72 -2.24
C TRP A 230 -4.59 -8.28 -3.50
N TRP A 231 -5.41 -8.67 -4.50
CA TRP A 231 -4.87 -9.09 -5.79
C TRP A 231 -4.16 -7.96 -6.52
N SER A 232 -4.71 -6.74 -6.45
CA SER A 232 -4.08 -5.54 -7.02
C SER A 232 -2.74 -5.22 -6.34
N ILE A 233 -2.63 -5.43 -5.02
CA ILE A 233 -1.35 -5.34 -4.31
C ILE A 233 -0.37 -6.39 -4.82
N GLY A 234 -0.81 -7.64 -4.94
CA GLY A 234 0.00 -8.73 -5.48
C GLY A 234 0.57 -8.38 -6.86
N LEU A 235 -0.29 -8.03 -7.81
CA LEU A 235 0.12 -7.63 -9.17
C LEU A 235 1.09 -6.44 -9.15
N GLY A 236 0.82 -5.42 -8.33
CA GLY A 236 1.69 -4.26 -8.15
C GLY A 236 3.09 -4.64 -7.64
N LEU A 237 3.18 -5.56 -6.66
CA LEU A 237 4.45 -6.07 -6.14
C LEU A 237 5.20 -6.91 -7.18
N LEU A 238 4.48 -7.62 -8.06
CA LEU A 238 5.06 -8.37 -9.18
C LEU A 238 5.41 -7.48 -10.39
N GLY A 239 5.12 -6.18 -10.33
CA GLY A 239 5.44 -5.20 -11.38
C GLY A 239 4.44 -5.15 -12.54
N THR A 240 3.30 -5.84 -12.42
CA THR A 240 2.26 -5.91 -13.46
C THR A 240 1.16 -4.87 -13.19
N ASN A 241 1.45 -3.61 -13.48
CA ASN A 241 0.50 -2.50 -13.25
C ASN A 241 -0.59 -2.35 -14.33
N ASN A 242 -0.67 -3.28 -15.30
CA ASN A 242 -1.68 -3.20 -16.35
C ASN A 242 -3.00 -3.81 -15.86
N ARG A 243 -3.98 -2.93 -15.58
CA ARG A 243 -5.40 -3.30 -15.69
C ARG A 243 -5.63 -3.97 -17.04
N PRO A 244 -6.54 -4.95 -17.16
CA PRO A 244 -6.88 -5.55 -18.45
C PRO A 244 -7.64 -4.55 -19.33
N SER A 245 -6.92 -3.58 -19.90
CA SER A 245 -7.34 -2.87 -21.09
C SER A 245 -7.04 -3.76 -22.28
N GLY A 246 -8.07 -3.99 -23.10
CA GLY A 246 -8.07 -4.97 -24.17
C GLY A 246 -6.85 -4.93 -25.09
N SER A 247 -6.43 -6.15 -25.44
CA SER A 247 -5.80 -6.53 -26.72
C SER A 247 -4.69 -5.61 -27.23
N GLU A 248 -3.44 -5.91 -26.87
CA GLU A 248 -2.32 -5.83 -27.82
C GLU A 248 -1.34 -6.98 -27.51
N GLU A 249 -1.49 -8.08 -28.25
CA GLU A 249 -0.42 -9.03 -28.52
C GLU A 249 0.63 -8.31 -29.36
N ASN A 250 1.88 -8.27 -28.89
CA ASN A 250 3.02 -7.99 -29.76
C ASN A 250 4.19 -8.86 -29.30
N GLU A 251 4.26 -10.06 -29.88
CA GLU A 251 5.43 -10.92 -29.86
C GLU A 251 6.55 -10.28 -30.69
N SER A 252 7.57 -9.77 -30.02
CA SER A 252 8.83 -9.44 -30.67
C SER A 252 9.70 -10.70 -30.78
N SER A 253 9.52 -11.44 -31.88
CA SER A 253 10.47 -12.45 -32.32
C SER A 253 11.74 -11.78 -32.88
N GLN A 254 12.86 -11.89 -32.17
CA GLN A 254 14.18 -11.56 -32.72
C GLN A 254 14.79 -12.81 -33.36
N HIS A 255 14.91 -12.74 -34.69
CA HIS A 255 15.76 -13.58 -35.53
C HIS A 255 17.23 -13.41 -35.10
N PHE A 256 17.89 -14.50 -34.69
CA PHE A 256 19.34 -14.58 -34.58
C PHE A 256 19.83 -15.65 -35.57
N ASP A 257 20.33 -15.21 -36.72
CA ASP A 257 21.01 -16.06 -37.68
C ASP A 257 22.40 -16.42 -37.13
N GLN A 258 22.64 -17.71 -36.90
CA GLN A 258 23.98 -18.23 -36.67
C GLN A 258 24.27 -19.34 -37.67
N SER A 259 25.12 -19.00 -38.63
CA SER A 259 25.62 -19.88 -39.69
C SER A 259 26.43 -21.04 -39.12
N LEU A 260 26.04 -22.25 -39.50
CA LEU A 260 26.76 -23.50 -39.28
C LEU A 260 27.87 -23.63 -40.32
N ASP A 261 29.12 -23.42 -39.92
CA ASP A 261 30.28 -23.97 -40.63
C ASP A 261 30.82 -25.18 -39.87
N ALA A 262 30.55 -26.35 -40.43
CA ALA A 262 31.13 -27.62 -40.01
C ALA A 262 32.60 -27.66 -40.42
N SER A 263 33.51 -27.62 -39.44
CA SER A 263 34.91 -27.99 -39.66
C SER A 263 35.29 -29.21 -38.81
N SER A 264 35.95 -30.13 -39.50
CA SER A 264 36.35 -31.47 -39.12
C SER A 264 37.10 -31.58 -37.79
N HIS A 265 36.62 -32.47 -36.91
CA HIS A 265 37.32 -32.87 -35.69
C HIS A 265 38.63 -33.62 -36.01
N SER A 266 39.76 -32.93 -35.85
CA SER A 266 41.03 -33.58 -35.53
C SER A 266 41.08 -33.83 -34.02
N ARG A 267 41.46 -35.05 -33.62
CA ARG A 267 41.55 -35.44 -32.20
C ARG A 267 42.57 -34.54 -31.50
N PRO A 268 42.22 -33.88 -30.37
CA PRO A 268 43.17 -33.03 -29.66
C PRO A 268 44.33 -33.89 -29.17
N SER A 269 45.55 -33.42 -29.40
CA SER A 269 46.73 -34.06 -28.86
C SER A 269 46.68 -34.00 -27.32
N LEU A 270 47.25 -35.00 -26.65
CA LEU A 270 47.29 -35.06 -25.16
C LEU A 270 47.78 -33.75 -24.52
N TRP A 271 48.64 -33.02 -25.22
CA TRP A 271 49.12 -31.69 -24.82
C TRP A 271 48.04 -30.61 -24.80
N GLN A 272 47.08 -30.61 -25.73
CA GLN A 272 45.96 -29.67 -25.74
C GLN A 272 44.97 -29.96 -24.60
N ALA A 273 44.74 -31.23 -24.29
CA ALA A 273 43.92 -31.62 -23.14
C ALA A 273 44.56 -31.21 -21.80
N LEU A 274 45.89 -31.38 -21.67
CA LEU A 274 46.64 -30.92 -20.49
C LEU A 274 46.64 -29.39 -20.35
N LEU A 275 46.81 -28.66 -21.45
CA LEU A 275 46.77 -27.19 -21.46
C LEU A 275 45.38 -26.67 -21.06
N ASN A 276 44.32 -27.25 -21.59
CA ASN A 276 42.95 -26.90 -21.25
C ASN A 276 42.63 -27.24 -19.77
N GLY A 277 43.15 -28.36 -19.26
CA GLY A 277 43.05 -28.72 -17.84
C GLY A 277 43.76 -27.71 -16.92
N LEU A 278 44.97 -27.27 -17.29
CA LEU A 278 45.71 -26.26 -16.54
C LEU A 278 44.98 -24.90 -16.54
N LEU A 279 44.44 -24.47 -17.69
CA LEU A 279 43.65 -23.25 -17.82
C LEU A 279 42.37 -23.30 -16.97
N LEU A 280 41.72 -24.46 -16.89
CA LEU A 280 40.55 -24.66 -16.04
C LEU A 280 40.91 -24.54 -14.56
N VAL A 281 42.02 -25.15 -14.12
CA VAL A 281 42.50 -25.03 -12.74
C VAL A 281 42.86 -23.58 -12.40
N LEU A 282 43.56 -22.88 -13.30
CA LEU A 282 43.88 -21.46 -13.12
C LEU A 282 42.61 -20.59 -13.08
N GLY A 283 41.61 -20.90 -13.91
CA GLY A 283 40.31 -20.22 -13.90
C GLY A 283 39.53 -20.44 -12.60
N ILE A 284 39.58 -21.65 -12.03
CA ILE A 284 38.99 -21.94 -10.71
C ILE A 284 39.71 -21.14 -9.62
N VAL A 285 41.05 -21.13 -9.61
CA VAL A 285 41.84 -20.37 -8.63
C VAL A 285 41.54 -18.87 -8.74
N GLN A 286 41.45 -18.33 -9.96
CA GLN A 286 41.09 -16.93 -10.19
C GLN A 286 39.67 -16.62 -9.71
N SER A 287 38.70 -17.51 -9.98
CA SER A 287 37.33 -17.37 -9.50
C SER A 287 37.25 -17.35 -7.97
N ILE A 288 38.00 -18.23 -7.30
CA ILE A 288 38.10 -18.26 -5.82
C ILE A 288 38.68 -16.95 -5.29
N PHE A 289 39.73 -16.42 -5.92
CA PHE A 289 40.34 -15.14 -5.52
C PHE A 289 39.40 -13.95 -5.74
N VAL A 290 38.69 -13.91 -6.88
CA VAL A 290 37.69 -12.87 -7.17
C VAL A 290 36.54 -12.94 -6.18
N PHE A 291 36.04 -14.16 -5.91
CA PHE A 291 35.03 -14.39 -4.89
C PHE A 291 35.50 -13.91 -3.51
N GLY A 292 36.69 -14.34 -3.07
CA GLY A 292 37.29 -13.93 -1.80
C GLY A 292 37.47 -12.41 -1.67
N ARG A 293 37.92 -11.75 -2.74
CA ARG A 293 38.06 -10.28 -2.78
C ARG A 293 36.70 -9.59 -2.70
N ASN A 294 35.71 -10.07 -3.47
CA ASN A 294 34.37 -9.50 -3.47
C ASN A 294 33.67 -9.71 -2.12
N THR A 295 33.82 -10.89 -1.49
CA THR A 295 33.30 -11.15 -0.15
C THR A 295 33.97 -10.28 0.90
N PHE A 296 35.29 -10.10 0.82
CA PHE A 296 36.01 -9.23 1.76
C PHE A 296 35.62 -7.76 1.59
N GLN A 297 35.47 -7.30 0.34
CA GLN A 297 34.97 -5.95 0.05
C GLN A 297 33.54 -5.76 0.56
N ALA A 298 32.65 -6.73 0.34
CA ALA A 298 31.28 -6.72 0.86
C ALA A 298 31.24 -6.70 2.40
N LEU A 299 32.08 -7.47 3.07
CA LEU A 299 32.19 -7.44 4.53
C LEU A 299 32.74 -6.10 5.04
N LYS A 300 33.69 -5.50 4.31
CA LYS A 300 34.24 -4.18 4.66
C LYS A 300 33.22 -3.06 4.43
N THR A 301 32.46 -3.07 3.34
CA THR A 301 31.38 -2.11 3.10
C THR A 301 30.28 -2.28 4.14
N LEU A 302 29.88 -3.52 4.43
CA LEU A 302 28.91 -3.83 5.49
C LEU A 302 29.38 -3.32 6.86
N ARG A 303 30.65 -3.55 7.22
CA ARG A 303 31.24 -3.05 8.47
C ARG A 303 31.26 -1.51 8.53
N ASN A 304 31.60 -0.85 7.42
CA ASN A 304 31.60 0.61 7.35
C ASN A 304 30.18 1.17 7.45
N LEU A 305 29.20 0.57 6.78
CA LEU A 305 27.77 0.93 6.90
C LEU A 305 27.24 0.70 8.32
N MET A 306 27.64 -0.39 8.97
CA MET A 306 27.32 -0.64 10.38
C MET A 306 27.92 0.41 11.31
N SER A 307 29.11 0.93 11.01
CA SER A 307 29.75 1.96 11.83
C SER A 307 29.07 3.33 11.74
N THR A 308 28.35 3.60 10.64
CA THR A 308 27.53 4.80 10.47
C THR A 308 26.11 4.66 11.06
N CYS A 309 25.68 3.44 11.39
CA CYS A 309 24.39 3.22 12.03
C CYS A 309 24.48 3.53 13.53
N PRO A 310 23.55 4.32 14.11
CA PRO A 310 23.53 4.58 15.53
C PRO A 310 23.40 3.27 16.35
N PRO A 311 24.06 3.16 17.51
CA PRO A 311 23.91 1.99 18.39
C PRO A 311 22.44 1.83 18.77
N GLY A 312 21.91 0.63 18.52
CA GLY A 312 20.48 0.37 18.34
C GLY A 312 19.56 0.89 19.46
N ARG A 313 18.71 1.85 19.11
CA ARG A 313 17.47 2.23 19.83
C ARG A 313 16.41 1.10 19.83
N ASN A 314 16.62 0.08 19.00
CA ASN A 314 15.68 -1.01 18.71
C ASN A 314 15.97 -2.31 19.48
N ARG A 315 16.74 -2.27 20.57
CA ARG A 315 16.98 -3.46 21.40
C ARG A 315 15.67 -4.07 21.93
N ASP A 316 14.66 -3.23 22.16
CA ASP A 316 13.34 -3.65 22.62
C ASP A 316 12.58 -4.47 21.56
N LEU A 317 12.84 -4.24 20.27
CA LEU A 317 12.20 -5.00 19.17
C LEU A 317 12.66 -6.45 19.09
N MET A 318 13.81 -6.78 19.66
CA MET A 318 14.42 -8.11 19.56
C MET A 318 14.06 -9.03 20.73
N VAL A 319 13.38 -8.51 21.77
CA VAL A 319 13.14 -9.25 23.03
C VAL A 319 12.22 -10.45 22.81
N ASP A 320 11.16 -10.30 22.01
CA ASP A 320 10.15 -11.35 21.84
C ASP A 320 10.43 -12.31 20.66
N HIS A 321 11.05 -11.82 19.58
CA HIS A 321 11.27 -12.61 18.35
C HIS A 321 12.72 -13.02 18.10
N GLY A 322 13.66 -12.59 18.94
CA GLY A 322 15.09 -12.90 18.86
C GLY A 322 15.87 -12.20 17.74
N TRP A 323 15.24 -11.94 16.59
CA TRP A 323 15.87 -11.28 15.42
C TRP A 323 14.82 -10.62 14.51
N VAL A 324 15.21 -9.56 13.79
CA VAL A 324 14.27 -8.65 13.08
C VAL A 324 13.48 -9.32 11.95
N LEU A 325 14.10 -10.26 11.24
CA LEU A 325 13.48 -10.92 10.09
C LEU A 325 12.68 -12.17 10.46
N GLY A 326 12.69 -12.60 11.74
CA GLY A 326 12.02 -13.81 12.20
C GLY A 326 10.54 -13.90 11.80
N PRO A 327 9.72 -12.89 12.12
CA PRO A 327 8.29 -12.89 11.77
C PRO A 327 8.02 -12.99 10.26
N TRP A 328 8.79 -12.27 9.43
CA TRP A 328 8.65 -12.33 7.98
C TRP A 328 9.04 -13.68 7.42
N VAL A 329 10.14 -14.25 7.94
CA VAL A 329 10.57 -15.58 7.56
C VAL A 329 9.45 -16.55 7.91
N GLU A 330 8.92 -16.55 9.14
CA GLU A 330 7.83 -17.46 9.56
C GLU A 330 6.60 -17.32 8.65
N CYS A 331 6.19 -16.08 8.38
CA CYS A 331 5.08 -15.76 7.49
C CYS A 331 5.30 -16.40 6.11
N VAL A 332 6.47 -16.20 5.50
CA VAL A 332 6.82 -16.77 4.19
C VAL A 332 6.90 -18.29 4.23
N GLY A 333 7.40 -18.88 5.31
CA GLY A 333 7.46 -20.33 5.48
C GLY A 333 6.08 -20.98 5.53
N LEU A 334 5.14 -20.34 6.24
CA LEU A 334 3.75 -20.77 6.30
C LEU A 334 3.03 -20.59 4.95
N LEU A 335 3.21 -19.41 4.35
CA LEU A 335 2.70 -19.02 3.02
C LEU A 335 3.09 -20.08 1.98
N LEU A 336 4.36 -20.45 1.91
CA LEU A 336 4.88 -21.45 0.97
C LEU A 336 4.59 -22.92 1.35
N GLY A 337 3.91 -23.19 2.47
CA GLY A 337 3.62 -24.57 2.92
C GLY A 337 4.88 -25.40 3.20
N LEU A 338 6.02 -24.75 3.47
CA LEU A 338 7.30 -25.45 3.62
C LEU A 338 7.30 -26.40 4.83
N ASN A 339 6.43 -26.18 5.81
CA ASN A 339 6.34 -27.02 6.99
C ASN A 339 5.56 -28.33 6.80
N ASP A 340 4.86 -28.48 5.67
CA ASP A 340 3.94 -29.61 5.45
C ASP A 340 4.67 -30.86 4.94
N THR A 341 5.85 -30.71 4.33
CA THR A 341 6.67 -31.82 3.82
C THR A 341 8.05 -31.87 4.46
N LEU A 342 8.68 -33.05 4.50
CA LEU A 342 10.06 -33.19 5.02
C LEU A 342 11.07 -32.37 4.19
N VAL A 343 10.92 -32.36 2.86
CA VAL A 343 11.78 -31.59 1.96
C VAL A 343 11.60 -30.08 2.20
N GLY A 344 10.35 -29.63 2.32
CA GLY A 344 10.05 -28.25 2.66
C GLY A 344 10.66 -27.85 4.01
N ARG A 345 10.59 -28.70 5.03
CA ARG A 345 11.19 -28.43 6.35
C ARG A 345 12.70 -28.29 6.29
N VAL A 346 13.38 -29.11 5.49
CA VAL A 346 14.83 -28.98 5.29
C VAL A 346 15.15 -27.65 4.59
N LEU A 347 14.43 -27.31 3.52
CA LEU A 347 14.59 -26.04 2.81
C LEU A 347 14.34 -24.85 3.73
N TRP A 348 13.30 -24.93 4.55
CA TRP A 348 12.94 -23.95 5.56
C TRP A 348 14.08 -23.70 6.55
N ILE A 349 14.69 -24.76 7.10
CA ILE A 349 15.84 -24.65 8.02
C ILE A 349 17.01 -23.90 7.36
N TRP A 350 17.25 -24.11 6.05
CA TRP A 350 18.28 -23.38 5.31
C TRP A 350 17.93 -21.90 5.13
N ILE A 351 16.68 -21.59 4.77
CA ILE A 351 16.19 -20.21 4.62
C ILE A 351 16.30 -19.46 5.95
N GLU A 352 15.82 -20.07 7.03
CA GLU A 352 15.90 -19.54 8.39
C GLU A 352 17.35 -19.33 8.82
N GLY A 353 18.22 -20.31 8.57
CA GLY A 353 19.65 -20.23 8.87
C GLY A 353 20.36 -19.10 8.11
N LEU A 354 20.06 -18.94 6.81
CA LEU A 354 20.60 -17.86 5.99
C LEU A 354 20.10 -16.49 6.45
N ALA A 355 18.81 -16.37 6.75
CA ALA A 355 18.22 -15.12 7.21
C ALA A 355 18.78 -14.72 8.59
N ARG A 356 18.96 -15.69 9.50
CA ARG A 356 19.66 -15.47 10.77
C ARG A 356 21.11 -15.04 10.56
N LEU A 357 21.83 -15.64 9.60
CA LEU A 357 23.19 -15.23 9.27
C LEU A 357 23.23 -13.76 8.82
N VAL A 358 22.29 -13.33 7.95
CA VAL A 358 22.17 -11.92 7.54
C VAL A 358 21.95 -10.99 8.74
N CYS A 359 21.08 -11.37 9.67
CA CYS A 359 20.82 -10.61 10.89
C CYS A 359 22.05 -10.53 11.81
N VAL A 360 22.74 -11.65 12.06
CA VAL A 360 23.98 -11.71 12.84
C VAL A 360 25.09 -10.86 12.23
N LEU A 361 25.17 -10.80 10.89
CA LEU A 361 26.15 -9.97 10.18
C LEU A 361 25.83 -8.46 10.20
N GLY A 362 24.73 -8.05 10.85
CA GLY A 362 24.35 -6.64 11.01
C GLY A 362 22.97 -6.26 10.48
N GLY A 363 22.24 -7.22 9.89
CA GLY A 363 20.89 -6.99 9.35
C GLY A 363 19.92 -6.41 10.39
N ASP A 364 20.04 -6.82 11.66
CA ASP A 364 19.16 -6.33 12.74
C ASP A 364 19.27 -4.82 12.98
N ARG A 365 20.37 -4.18 12.57
CA ARG A 365 20.54 -2.72 12.64
C ARG A 365 20.32 -2.05 11.31
N LEU A 366 20.84 -2.66 10.24
CA LEU A 366 20.80 -2.08 8.91
C LEU A 366 19.38 -2.02 8.36
N ILE A 367 18.58 -3.09 8.50
CA ILE A 367 17.24 -3.17 7.92
C ILE A 367 16.31 -2.12 8.54
N PRO A 368 16.18 -2.00 9.88
CA PRO A 368 15.36 -0.95 10.49
C PRO A 368 15.86 0.45 10.13
N HIS A 369 17.17 0.66 10.04
CA HIS A 369 17.73 1.97 9.71
C HIS A 369 17.45 2.39 8.27
N LEU A 370 17.65 1.50 7.29
CA LEU A 370 17.32 1.76 5.89
C LEU A 370 15.82 2.02 5.74
N LEU A 371 14.97 1.24 6.42
CA LEU A 371 13.54 1.46 6.40
C LEU A 371 13.17 2.82 7.02
N SER A 372 13.81 3.22 8.13
CA SER A 372 13.58 4.53 8.74
C SER A 372 13.95 5.69 7.80
N ILE A 373 15.07 5.59 7.08
CA ILE A 373 15.50 6.62 6.12
C ILE A 373 14.47 6.73 4.98
N GLN A 374 14.01 5.60 4.45
CA GLN A 374 13.01 5.59 3.39
C GLN A 374 11.66 6.16 3.87
N LEU A 375 11.22 5.77 5.08
CA LEU A 375 9.97 6.24 5.68
C LEU A 375 9.99 7.72 6.04
N SER A 376 11.16 8.29 6.35
CA SER A 376 11.32 9.73 6.58
C SER A 376 11.30 10.57 5.29
N SER A 377 11.27 9.94 4.11
CA SER A 377 11.15 10.68 2.85
C SER A 377 9.78 11.36 2.72
N PRO A 378 9.71 12.66 2.37
CA PRO A 378 8.45 13.38 2.19
C PRO A 378 7.61 12.86 1.01
N GLU A 379 8.19 12.06 0.13
CA GLU A 379 7.52 11.49 -1.05
C GLU A 379 6.48 10.44 -0.66
N LEU A 380 6.76 9.61 0.35
CA LEU A 380 5.86 8.52 0.75
C LEU A 380 4.53 9.01 1.33
N PRO A 381 4.50 9.95 2.31
CA PRO A 381 3.23 10.52 2.78
C PRO A 381 2.43 11.18 1.66
N THR A 382 3.11 11.89 0.76
CA THR A 382 2.46 12.56 -0.38
C THR A 382 1.81 11.53 -1.32
N MET A 383 2.56 10.49 -1.69
CA MET A 383 2.04 9.40 -2.52
C MET A 383 0.87 8.68 -1.84
N LEU A 384 0.95 8.47 -0.52
CA LEU A 384 -0.10 7.81 0.24
C LEU A 384 -1.38 8.65 0.28
N VAL A 385 -1.28 9.97 0.52
CA VAL A 385 -2.44 10.88 0.50
C VAL A 385 -3.06 10.93 -0.90
N ILE A 386 -2.25 10.99 -1.97
CA ILE A 386 -2.75 10.96 -3.35
C ILE A 386 -3.51 9.66 -3.64
N LYS A 387 -2.94 8.51 -3.26
CA LYS A 387 -3.61 7.21 -3.44
C LYS A 387 -4.88 7.10 -2.59
N LEU A 388 -4.83 7.53 -1.33
CA LEU A 388 -5.99 7.54 -0.45
C LEU A 388 -7.10 8.41 -1.04
N ARG A 389 -6.74 9.61 -1.54
CA ARG A 389 -7.67 10.50 -2.21
C ARG A 389 -8.28 9.82 -3.43
N SER A 390 -7.49 9.19 -4.31
CA SER A 390 -8.01 8.56 -5.52
C SER A 390 -8.91 7.35 -5.24
N ILE A 391 -8.64 6.63 -4.14
CA ILE A 391 -9.47 5.52 -3.65
C ILE A 391 -10.81 6.03 -3.10
N LEU A 392 -10.79 7.07 -2.27
CA LEU A 392 -11.97 7.58 -1.57
C LEU A 392 -12.82 8.53 -2.41
N PHE A 393 -12.17 9.34 -3.24
CA PHE A 393 -12.78 10.34 -4.09
C PHE A 393 -12.25 10.11 -5.50
N SER A 394 -13.09 9.53 -6.38
CA SER A 394 -12.72 9.31 -7.77
C SER A 394 -12.15 10.59 -8.40
N ASN A 395 -11.29 10.46 -9.42
CA ASN A 395 -10.60 11.60 -10.06
C ASN A 395 -11.55 12.69 -10.62
N GLN A 396 -12.86 12.43 -10.64
CA GLN A 396 -13.93 13.35 -11.06
C GLN A 396 -14.47 14.25 -9.92
N GLY A 397 -13.99 14.05 -8.69
CA GLY A 397 -14.42 14.81 -7.51
C GLY A 397 -15.74 14.32 -6.91
N TYR A 398 -16.08 14.83 -5.72
CA TYR A 398 -17.32 14.52 -5.01
C TYR A 398 -18.43 15.57 -5.24
N PRO A 399 -19.71 15.20 -5.40
CA PRO A 399 -20.26 13.84 -5.43
C PRO A 399 -20.09 13.21 -6.82
N GLY A 400 -19.14 12.30 -6.94
CA GLY A 400 -19.08 11.36 -8.06
C GLY A 400 -19.85 10.10 -7.67
N PRO A 401 -20.33 9.30 -8.63
CA PRO A 401 -20.79 7.96 -8.29
C PRO A 401 -19.66 7.26 -7.51
N PRO A 402 -19.98 6.53 -6.42
CA PRO A 402 -18.97 5.70 -5.76
C PRO A 402 -18.29 4.88 -6.85
N VAL A 403 -16.95 4.77 -6.79
CA VAL A 403 -16.21 3.93 -7.75
C VAL A 403 -16.94 2.59 -7.74
N PRO A 404 -17.57 2.18 -8.86
CA PRO A 404 -18.29 0.93 -8.90
C PRO A 404 -17.30 -0.12 -8.42
N ASP A 405 -17.71 -0.93 -7.44
CA ASP A 405 -16.89 -2.07 -7.09
C ASP A 405 -16.63 -2.85 -8.38
N LEU A 406 -15.37 -3.28 -8.55
CA LEU A 406 -14.95 -4.02 -9.74
C LEU A 406 -16.01 -5.09 -10.01
N SER A 407 -16.48 -5.18 -11.26
CA SER A 407 -17.53 -6.14 -11.58
C SER A 407 -17.05 -7.55 -11.20
N ALA A 408 -17.96 -8.48 -10.87
CA ALA A 408 -17.56 -9.85 -10.54
C ALA A 408 -16.66 -10.47 -11.63
N GLU A 409 -16.89 -10.09 -12.89
CA GLU A 409 -16.05 -10.48 -14.03
C GLU A 409 -14.64 -9.86 -13.95
N GLU A 410 -14.52 -8.57 -13.65
CA GLU A 410 -13.22 -7.91 -13.48
C GLU A 410 -12.44 -8.44 -12.26
N GLN A 411 -13.14 -8.78 -11.19
CA GLN A 411 -12.56 -9.41 -10.00
C GLN A 411 -11.96 -10.77 -10.35
N THR A 412 -12.73 -11.64 -11.02
CA THR A 412 -12.21 -12.93 -11.49
C THR A 412 -11.06 -12.77 -12.50
N ALA A 413 -11.09 -11.74 -13.35
CA ALA A 413 -9.99 -11.45 -14.27
C ALA A 413 -8.70 -11.06 -13.54
N LEU A 414 -8.79 -10.28 -12.46
CA LEU A 414 -7.63 -9.94 -11.62
C LEU A 414 -7.06 -11.16 -10.90
N GLN A 415 -7.93 -12.03 -10.38
CA GLN A 415 -7.51 -13.30 -9.77
C GLN A 415 -6.76 -14.17 -10.78
N VAL A 416 -7.36 -14.43 -11.94
CA VAL A 416 -6.78 -15.27 -12.99
C VAL A 416 -5.46 -14.68 -13.51
N LEU A 417 -5.37 -13.35 -13.63
CA LEU A 417 -4.12 -12.68 -14.00
C LEU A 417 -3.04 -12.88 -12.93
N LEU A 418 -3.39 -12.72 -11.64
CA LEU A 418 -2.45 -12.91 -10.55
C LEU A 418 -1.95 -14.36 -10.51
N GLU A 419 -2.86 -15.34 -10.60
CA GLU A 419 -2.51 -16.76 -10.66
C GLU A 419 -1.56 -17.04 -11.83
N ARG A 420 -1.88 -16.56 -13.03
CA ARG A 420 -1.01 -16.73 -14.22
C ARG A 420 0.37 -16.12 -14.03
N VAL A 421 0.45 -14.89 -13.52
CA VAL A 421 1.74 -14.21 -13.31
C VAL A 421 2.55 -14.91 -12.21
N LEU A 422 1.90 -15.44 -11.17
CA LEU A 422 2.59 -16.24 -10.17
C LEU A 422 3.10 -17.55 -10.79
N GLU A 423 2.28 -18.27 -11.54
CA GLU A 423 2.66 -19.51 -12.21
C GLU A 423 3.84 -19.32 -13.18
N GLU A 424 3.86 -18.22 -13.94
CA GLU A 424 4.98 -17.87 -14.83
C GLU A 424 6.28 -17.62 -14.06
N LYS A 425 6.20 -16.98 -12.88
CA LYS A 425 7.39 -16.65 -12.07
C LYS A 425 7.82 -17.75 -11.11
N THR A 426 6.98 -18.74 -10.83
CA THR A 426 7.35 -19.88 -9.99
C THR A 426 7.93 -21.02 -10.83
N PRO A 427 9.09 -21.59 -10.47
CA PRO A 427 9.62 -22.76 -11.18
C PRO A 427 8.65 -23.93 -11.05
N SER A 428 8.28 -24.54 -12.18
CA SER A 428 7.31 -25.62 -12.29
C SER A 428 7.71 -26.84 -11.44
N SER A 429 7.09 -26.98 -10.27
CA SER A 429 7.13 -28.22 -9.50
C SER A 429 5.94 -29.09 -9.91
N SER A 430 6.23 -30.30 -10.35
CA SER A 430 5.34 -31.30 -10.92
C SER A 430 4.39 -31.95 -9.90
N SER A 431 3.58 -31.16 -9.19
CA SER A 431 2.57 -31.67 -8.25
C SER A 431 1.19 -31.12 -8.63
N GLU A 432 0.19 -32.00 -8.70
CA GLU A 432 -1.18 -31.76 -9.21
C GLU A 432 -2.05 -30.79 -8.40
N CYS A 433 -1.50 -30.07 -7.43
CA CYS A 433 -2.14 -28.96 -6.72
C CYS A 433 -1.23 -27.74 -6.83
N SER A 434 -1.67 -26.69 -7.54
CA SER A 434 -0.94 -25.42 -7.58
C SER A 434 -0.85 -24.83 -6.16
N PRO A 435 0.35 -24.79 -5.53
CA PRO A 435 0.52 -24.23 -4.17
C PRO A 435 0.15 -22.74 -4.11
N ILE A 436 0.03 -22.10 -5.28
CA ILE A 436 -0.36 -20.71 -5.48
C ILE A 436 -1.85 -20.49 -5.22
N HIS A 437 -2.73 -21.42 -5.62
CA HIS A 437 -4.17 -21.25 -5.40
C HIS A 437 -4.48 -21.32 -3.89
N GLU A 438 -3.88 -22.29 -3.18
CA GLU A 438 -3.98 -22.39 -1.71
C GLU A 438 -3.43 -21.15 -0.97
N LEU A 439 -2.56 -20.38 -1.63
CA LEU A 439 -2.01 -19.13 -1.11
C LEU A 439 -3.05 -18.01 -1.02
N LEU A 440 -3.89 -17.94 -2.05
CA LEU A 440 -4.83 -16.86 -2.28
C LEU A 440 -6.17 -17.11 -1.59
N VAL A 441 -6.56 -18.38 -1.39
CA VAL A 441 -7.80 -18.79 -0.70
C VAL A 441 -8.08 -18.00 0.58
N PRO A 442 -7.10 -17.72 1.46
CA PRO A 442 -7.37 -16.94 2.67
C PRO A 442 -7.78 -15.48 2.44
N LEU A 443 -7.40 -14.90 1.30
CA LEU A 443 -7.69 -13.52 0.91
C LEU A 443 -8.92 -13.40 0.00
N GLU A 444 -9.53 -14.52 -0.42
CA GLU A 444 -10.74 -14.52 -1.25
C GLU A 444 -12.00 -14.15 -0.47
N ASN A 445 -12.04 -14.46 0.84
CA ASN A 445 -13.23 -14.22 1.65
C ASN A 445 -13.16 -12.83 2.32
N ASP A 446 -14.03 -11.92 1.86
CA ASP A 446 -14.13 -10.56 2.38
C ASP A 446 -14.38 -10.50 3.91
N ARG A 447 -15.14 -11.44 4.49
CA ARG A 447 -15.35 -11.45 5.95
C ARG A 447 -14.09 -11.80 6.71
N LEU A 448 -13.26 -12.71 6.19
CA LEU A 448 -11.97 -13.04 6.79
C LEU A 448 -11.00 -11.86 6.62
N ASN A 449 -11.04 -11.17 5.48
CA ASN A 449 -10.30 -9.94 5.26
C ASN A 449 -10.71 -8.82 6.23
N ALA A 450 -11.98 -8.75 6.64
CA ALA A 450 -12.42 -7.82 7.68
C ALA A 450 -11.75 -8.10 9.03
N HIS A 451 -11.64 -9.37 9.43
CA HIS A 451 -10.88 -9.75 10.63
C HIS A 451 -9.39 -9.37 10.52
N LEU A 452 -8.77 -9.66 9.38
CA LEU A 452 -7.38 -9.28 9.11
C LEU A 452 -7.19 -7.77 9.21
N LEU A 453 -8.03 -6.99 8.53
CA LEU A 453 -7.97 -5.54 8.53
C LEU A 453 -8.07 -4.97 9.94
N LEU A 454 -9.05 -5.40 10.72
CA LEU A 454 -9.24 -4.89 12.07
C LEU A 454 -8.07 -5.25 12.99
N SER A 455 -7.50 -6.44 12.81
CA SER A 455 -6.31 -6.86 13.55
C SER A 455 -5.08 -6.00 13.19
N ILE A 456 -4.90 -5.69 11.91
CA ILE A 456 -3.85 -4.78 11.42
C ILE A 456 -4.07 -3.37 11.99
N ILE A 457 -5.30 -2.86 11.95
CA ILE A 457 -5.65 -1.52 12.43
C ILE A 457 -5.48 -1.41 13.94
N ASP A 458 -6.00 -2.35 14.72
CA ASP A 458 -5.85 -2.37 16.17
C ASP A 458 -4.37 -2.39 16.55
N CYS A 459 -3.58 -3.25 15.90
CA CYS A 459 -2.15 -3.32 16.18
C CYS A 459 -1.42 -2.01 15.82
N PHE A 460 -1.72 -1.42 14.67
CA PHE A 460 -1.15 -0.14 14.27
C PHE A 460 -1.57 0.99 15.22
N VAL A 461 -2.86 1.09 15.52
CA VAL A 461 -3.42 2.12 16.39
C VAL A 461 -2.87 1.99 17.79
N LEU A 462 -2.80 0.79 18.37
CA LEU A 462 -2.21 0.58 19.70
C LEU A 462 -0.70 0.87 19.72
N GLY A 463 0.00 0.65 18.61
CA GLY A 463 1.40 1.06 18.48
C GLY A 463 1.59 2.57 18.46
N VAL A 464 0.66 3.33 17.86
CA VAL A 464 0.73 4.79 17.76
C VAL A 464 0.12 5.48 19.00
N PHE A 465 -0.95 4.89 19.54
CA PHE A 465 -1.79 5.36 20.64
C PHE A 465 -1.98 4.25 21.69
N PRO A 466 -0.91 3.87 22.41
CA PRO A 466 -0.99 2.83 23.45
C PRO A 466 -1.96 3.20 24.59
N GLU A 467 -2.26 4.48 24.76
CA GLU A 467 -3.24 5.00 25.72
C GLU A 467 -4.66 4.45 25.45
N LEU A 468 -4.94 3.96 24.25
CA LEU A 468 -6.22 3.30 23.93
C LEU A 468 -6.31 1.85 24.42
N GLY A 469 -5.17 1.16 24.58
CA GLY A 469 -5.12 -0.25 24.98
C GLY A 469 -4.96 -0.47 26.47
N VAL A 470 -4.28 0.44 27.16
CA VAL A 470 -4.18 0.43 28.61
C VAL A 470 -5.44 1.10 29.14
N GLY A 471 -6.43 0.31 29.54
CA GLY A 471 -7.65 0.84 30.15
C GLY A 471 -7.28 1.87 31.21
N ALA A 472 -7.74 3.12 31.00
CA ALA A 472 -7.56 4.32 31.82
C ALA A 472 -7.11 4.03 33.27
N ASN A 473 -5.83 3.71 33.44
CA ASN A 473 -5.19 3.53 34.73
C ASN A 473 -4.28 4.72 34.97
N GLU A 474 -4.86 5.91 34.86
CA GLU A 474 -4.39 7.09 35.56
C GLU A 474 -5.63 7.93 35.90
N LYS A 475 -5.74 8.22 37.19
CA LYS A 475 -6.85 8.89 37.88
C LYS A 475 -7.07 10.32 37.42
#